data_AF-A0AAW0E3U6-F1
#
_entry.id   AF-A0AAW0E3U6-F1
#
_cell.length_a   1.000
_cell.length_b   1.000
_cell.length_c   1.000
_cell.angle_alpha   90.00
_cell.angle_beta   90.00
_cell.angle_gamma   90.00
#
_symmetry.space_group_name_H-M   'P 1'
#
loop_
_entity.id
_entity.type
_entity.pdbx_description
1 polymer ?
#
loop_
_entity_poly.entity_id
_entity_poly.type
_entity_poly.pdbx_seq_one_letter_code
_entity_poly.pdbx_strand_id
1 'polypeptide(L)'
;MSSESFNSFIFDSSRILNTTMNCGDDPDLDLDSEPSSTHYSTCTVQQSRSSRQTTSLEERPPRAGPYAKAVIDWKKHTFQIAGATQRIEQLRKKRAAFSSSRYWSWFPEEEYRVKFGAEMENTWSVYSYDGSVLATFNSNVRLFRDKMPILQLSPNVTDDHERQFLILILLYSETKRLEGIRQRPMSIVADITARRR
;
A
#
# COMPACT_ATOMS: atom_id res chain seq x y z
N MET A 1 2.43 -6.52 -29.46
CA MET A 1 2.06 -6.41 -28.04
C MET A 1 3.04 -5.45 -27.42
N SER A 2 2.65 -4.19 -27.24
CA SER A 2 3.49 -3.19 -26.61
C SER A 2 3.66 -3.58 -25.14
N SER A 3 4.89 -3.78 -24.68
CA SER A 3 5.18 -3.95 -23.27
C SER A 3 4.80 -2.66 -22.55
N GLU A 4 3.69 -2.66 -21.82
CA GLU A 4 3.34 -1.54 -20.94
C GLU A 4 4.48 -1.36 -19.94
N SER A 5 5.19 -0.23 -20.05
CA SER A 5 6.31 0.09 -19.17
C SER A 5 5.76 0.64 -17.86
N PHE A 6 5.74 -0.17 -16.80
CA PHE A 6 5.39 0.30 -15.47
C PHE A 6 6.61 0.90 -14.76
N ASN A 7 6.39 2.01 -14.07
CA ASN A 7 7.36 2.51 -13.11
C ASN A 7 7.37 1.56 -11.91
N SER A 8 8.50 0.94 -11.63
CA SER A 8 8.63 -0.01 -10.51
C SER A 8 9.27 0.69 -9.32
N PHE A 9 8.69 0.45 -8.15
CA PHE A 9 9.07 1.03 -6.87
C PHE A 9 9.38 -0.12 -5.93
N ILE A 10 10.61 -0.10 -5.43
CA ILE A 10 11.09 -1.09 -4.47
C ILE A 10 11.08 -0.40 -3.11
N PHE A 11 10.42 -1.01 -2.13
CA PHE A 11 10.49 -0.52 -0.76
C PHE A 11 11.81 -0.93 -0.13
N ASP A 12 12.43 -0.01 0.61
CA ASP A 12 13.70 -0.22 1.33
C ASP A 12 13.61 -1.31 2.44
N SER A 13 12.42 -1.87 2.68
CA SER A 13 12.23 -2.89 3.71
C SER A 13 11.18 -3.94 3.32
N SER A 14 11.53 -5.21 3.54
CA SER A 14 10.59 -6.35 3.51
C SER A 14 9.48 -6.24 4.57
N ARG A 15 9.63 -5.31 5.51
CA ARG A 15 8.68 -4.97 6.56
C ARG A 15 8.06 -3.60 6.31
N ILE A 16 7.54 -3.34 5.11
CA ILE A 16 6.88 -2.06 4.71
C ILE A 16 6.02 -1.44 5.82
N LEU A 17 5.42 -2.28 6.64
CA LEU A 17 4.46 -1.90 7.66
C LEU A 17 4.94 -2.15 9.10
N ASN A 18 6.15 -2.66 9.32
CA ASN A 18 6.65 -3.09 10.63
C ASN A 18 8.00 -2.47 11.01
N THR A 19 8.60 -1.65 10.15
CA THR A 19 9.85 -0.97 10.48
C THR A 19 9.54 0.21 11.40
N THR A 20 9.63 -0.03 12.71
CA THR A 20 9.95 1.01 13.68
C THR A 20 11.42 1.33 13.49
N MET A 21 11.73 2.41 12.79
CA MET A 21 13.02 3.05 12.94
C MET A 21 12.78 4.49 13.36
N ASN A 22 13.62 4.96 14.30
CA ASN A 22 13.84 6.39 14.48
C ASN A 22 14.12 6.92 13.07
N CYS A 23 13.22 7.76 12.56
CA CYS A 23 13.39 8.45 11.29
C CYS A 23 14.59 9.41 11.48
N GLY A 24 15.79 8.88 11.29
CA GLY A 24 17.07 9.57 11.42
C GLY A 24 17.99 9.00 10.35
N ASP A 25 18.30 9.88 9.39
CA ASP A 25 19.25 9.77 8.29
C ASP A 25 20.12 8.49 8.30
N ASP A 26 19.81 7.53 7.43
CA ASP A 26 20.74 6.47 7.03
C ASP A 26 21.51 6.99 5.80
N PRO A 27 22.78 7.43 5.94
CA PRO A 27 23.54 8.04 4.84
C PRO A 27 24.17 7.02 3.88
N ASP A 28 24.08 5.71 4.14
CA ASP A 28 24.92 4.70 3.49
C ASP A 28 24.13 3.75 2.57
N LEU A 29 23.50 4.27 1.51
CA LEU A 29 23.06 3.45 0.37
C LEU A 29 23.72 3.92 -0.93
N ASP A 30 24.52 3.02 -1.49
CA ASP A 30 25.44 3.23 -2.60
C ASP A 30 24.80 3.86 -3.86
N LEU A 31 25.54 4.82 -4.40
CA LEU A 31 25.16 5.86 -5.34
C LEU A 31 25.21 5.41 -6.82
N ASP A 32 24.79 4.19 -7.16
CA ASP A 32 24.90 3.64 -8.54
C ASP A 32 23.56 3.14 -9.12
N SER A 33 22.42 3.60 -8.60
CA SER A 33 21.09 3.16 -9.11
C SER A 33 20.67 3.90 -10.38
N GLU A 34 20.27 3.14 -11.41
CA GLU A 34 19.80 3.57 -12.73
C GLU A 34 18.85 4.80 -12.72
N PRO A 35 18.97 5.73 -13.69
CA PRO A 35 18.32 7.04 -13.69
C PRO A 35 16.79 7.05 -13.87
N SER A 36 16.12 5.90 -13.89
CA SER A 36 14.67 5.80 -14.16
C SER A 36 13.81 5.35 -12.97
N SER A 37 14.40 5.13 -11.79
CA SER A 37 13.67 4.67 -10.61
C SER A 37 13.41 5.83 -9.64
N THR A 38 12.16 6.27 -9.51
CA THR A 38 11.76 7.19 -8.43
C THR A 38 11.71 6.43 -7.11
N HIS A 39 12.41 6.90 -6.08
CA HIS A 39 12.48 6.21 -4.78
C HIS A 39 11.46 6.80 -3.79
N TYR A 40 10.57 5.94 -3.28
CA TYR A 40 9.69 6.27 -2.16
C TYR A 40 10.15 5.55 -0.91
N SER A 41 10.24 6.28 0.20
CA SER A 41 10.50 5.70 1.52
C SER A 41 9.24 5.80 2.39
N THR A 42 8.97 4.76 3.16
CA THR A 42 7.83 4.71 4.10
C THR A 42 8.32 4.60 5.54
N CYS A 43 7.87 5.49 6.42
CA CYS A 43 8.20 5.49 7.86
C CYS A 43 6.91 5.29 8.67
N THR A 44 6.85 4.28 9.54
CA THR A 44 5.67 4.03 10.39
C THR A 44 5.99 4.22 11.86
N VAL A 45 5.32 5.18 12.50
CA VAL A 45 5.43 5.44 13.95
C VAL A 45 4.46 4.54 14.70
N GLN A 46 4.97 3.75 15.64
CA GLN A 46 4.19 2.87 16.51
C GLN A 46 4.24 3.36 17.97
N GLN A 47 3.10 3.37 18.66
CA GLN A 47 3.02 3.71 20.09
C GLN A 47 3.11 2.47 20.99
N SER A 48 2.73 1.31 20.48
CA SER A 48 2.83 0.02 21.18
C SER A 48 2.96 -1.13 20.18
N ARG A 49 3.26 -2.35 20.68
CA ARG A 49 3.34 -3.57 19.85
C ARG A 49 2.10 -3.85 18.98
N SER A 50 0.95 -3.23 19.29
CA SER A 50 -0.30 -3.42 18.56
C SER A 50 -0.90 -2.13 17.98
N SER A 51 -0.37 -0.95 18.29
CA SER A 51 -0.98 0.34 17.91
C SER A 51 -0.07 1.16 17.02
N ARG A 52 -0.45 1.25 15.74
CA ARG A 52 0.14 2.17 14.75
C ARG A 52 -0.45 3.56 14.96
N GLN A 53 0.39 4.60 14.97
CA GLN A 53 -0.10 5.98 14.99
C GLN A 53 -0.17 6.53 13.58
N THR A 54 0.97 6.62 12.90
CA THR A 54 1.07 7.26 11.59
C THR A 54 1.99 6.46 10.68
N THR A 55 1.69 6.45 9.38
CA THR A 55 2.61 6.01 8.33
C THR A 55 2.80 7.17 7.38
N SER A 56 4.03 7.68 7.25
CA SER A 56 4.39 8.65 6.22
C SER A 56 4.99 7.96 5.01
N LEU A 57 4.64 8.48 3.84
CA LEU A 57 5.23 8.23 2.54
C LEU A 57 5.97 9.50 2.15
N GLU A 58 7.26 9.37 1.89
CA GLU A 58 8.11 10.48 1.47
C GLU A 58 8.74 10.11 0.12
N GLU A 59 8.51 10.96 -0.87
CA GLU A 59 9.22 10.86 -2.15
C GLU A 59 10.61 11.47 -1.98
N ARG A 60 11.67 10.70 -2.25
CA ARG A 60 13.03 11.24 -2.24
C ARG A 60 13.20 12.09 -3.50
N PRO A 61 13.34 13.43 -3.39
CA PRO A 61 13.45 14.27 -4.57
C PRO A 61 14.81 14.03 -5.24
N PRO A 62 14.88 14.01 -6.58
CA PRO A 62 16.15 13.87 -7.29
C PRO A 62 17.06 15.10 -7.14
N ARG A 63 16.53 16.26 -6.72
CA ARG A 63 17.29 17.49 -6.43
C ARG A 63 16.60 18.28 -5.32
N ALA A 64 17.39 18.94 -4.47
CA ALA A 64 17.02 19.70 -3.27
C ALA A 64 15.72 20.55 -3.34
N GLY A 65 14.58 19.87 -3.28
CA GLY A 65 13.24 20.44 -3.24
C GLY A 65 12.47 19.91 -2.02
N PRO A 66 11.30 20.48 -1.71
CA PRO A 66 10.48 20.00 -0.60
C PRO A 66 10.05 18.54 -0.85
N TYR A 67 10.21 17.69 0.16
CA TYR A 67 9.74 16.30 0.10
C TYR A 67 8.23 16.29 -0.08
N ALA A 68 7.77 15.64 -1.15
CA ALA A 68 6.35 15.36 -1.32
C ALA A 68 5.96 14.31 -0.25
N LYS A 69 5.11 14.71 0.69
CA LYS A 69 4.77 13.91 1.87
C LYS A 69 3.29 13.58 1.91
N ALA A 70 2.98 12.29 1.97
CA ALA A 70 1.64 11.77 2.21
C ALA A 70 1.60 10.96 3.51
N VAL A 71 0.48 10.98 4.24
CA VAL A 71 0.39 10.37 5.58
C VAL A 71 -0.91 9.61 5.75
N ILE A 72 -0.82 8.42 6.35
CA ILE A 72 -1.94 7.68 6.94
C ILE A 72 -1.90 7.92 8.45
N ASP A 73 -2.90 8.61 9.00
CA ASP A 73 -3.13 8.63 10.45
C ASP A 73 -4.07 7.47 10.80
N TRP A 74 -3.50 6.41 11.35
CA TRP A 74 -4.22 5.19 11.70
C TRP A 74 -5.19 5.39 12.86
N LYS A 75 -4.86 6.31 13.78
CA LYS A 75 -5.67 6.59 14.97
C LYS A 75 -6.88 7.44 14.61
N LYS A 76 -6.70 8.45 13.76
CA LYS A 76 -7.79 9.32 13.28
C LYS A 76 -8.51 8.75 12.06
N HIS A 77 -8.00 7.67 11.46
CA HIS A 77 -8.50 7.09 10.23
C HIS A 77 -8.59 8.12 9.09
N THR A 78 -7.51 8.87 8.88
CA THR A 78 -7.43 9.89 7.84
C THR A 78 -6.23 9.68 6.92
N PHE A 79 -6.38 10.11 5.68
CA PHE A 79 -5.28 10.31 4.74
C PHE A 79 -4.98 11.81 4.64
N GLN A 80 -3.70 12.15 4.54
CA GLN A 80 -3.23 13.49 4.26
C GLN A 80 -2.36 13.45 3.00
N ILE A 81 -2.73 14.21 1.99
CA ILE A 81 -2.05 14.30 0.69
C ILE A 81 -2.02 15.77 0.30
N ALA A 82 -0.82 16.30 0.01
CA ALA A 82 -0.63 17.71 -0.37
C ALA A 82 -1.30 18.73 0.58
N GLY A 83 -1.24 18.47 1.89
CA GLY A 83 -1.87 19.31 2.91
C GLY A 83 -3.38 19.11 3.08
N ALA A 84 -4.09 18.52 2.12
CA ALA A 84 -5.49 18.16 2.25
C ALA A 84 -5.65 16.90 3.12
N THR A 85 -6.60 16.92 4.05
CA THR A 85 -6.90 15.78 4.94
C THR A 85 -8.31 15.28 4.72
N GLN A 86 -8.47 13.97 4.47
CA GLN A 86 -9.79 13.34 4.31
C GLN A 86 -9.93 12.10 5.18
N ARG A 87 -11.15 11.81 5.65
CA ARG A 87 -11.44 10.59 6.43
C ARG A 87 -11.52 9.39 5.49
N ILE A 88 -10.88 8.30 5.88
CA ILE A 88 -10.85 7.05 5.10
C ILE A 88 -12.26 6.52 4.80
N GLU A 89 -13.21 6.73 5.71
CA GLU A 89 -14.60 6.32 5.52
C GLU A 89 -15.30 7.10 4.40
N GLN A 90 -14.94 8.37 4.18
CA GLN A 90 -15.49 9.20 3.11
C GLN A 90 -14.88 8.81 1.75
N LEU A 91 -13.61 8.39 1.75
CA LEU A 91 -12.90 7.94 0.56
C LEU A 91 -13.41 6.59 0.05
N ARG A 92 -13.95 5.75 0.94
CA ARG A 92 -14.37 4.38 0.62
C ARG A 92 -15.84 4.30 0.27
N LYS A 93 -16.14 3.98 -0.99
CA LYS A 93 -17.52 3.75 -1.44
C LYS A 93 -17.92 2.30 -1.13
N LYS A 94 -18.99 2.12 -0.34
CA LYS A 94 -19.61 0.80 -0.11
C LYS A 94 -20.42 0.42 -1.36
N ARG A 95 -19.93 -0.54 -2.13
CA ARG A 95 -20.74 -1.29 -3.11
C ARG A 95 -21.04 -2.68 -2.57
N ALA A 96 -22.01 -3.37 -3.17
CA ALA A 96 -22.60 -4.66 -2.76
C ALA A 96 -21.77 -5.53 -1.80
N ALA A 97 -22.42 -6.05 -0.76
CA ALA A 97 -21.81 -6.68 0.42
C ALA A 97 -20.89 -7.91 0.16
N PHE A 98 -20.90 -8.47 -1.05
CA PHE A 98 -20.19 -9.71 -1.39
C PHE A 98 -19.04 -9.52 -2.40
N SER A 99 -18.72 -8.28 -2.79
CA SER A 99 -17.59 -8.06 -3.70
C SER A 99 -16.24 -8.10 -2.96
N SER A 100 -15.28 -8.84 -3.51
CA SER A 100 -13.88 -8.77 -3.10
C SER A 100 -13.19 -7.46 -3.49
N SER A 101 -13.86 -6.64 -4.32
CA SER A 101 -13.37 -5.35 -4.78
C SER A 101 -13.83 -4.21 -3.86
N ARG A 102 -12.96 -3.24 -3.64
CA ARG A 102 -13.22 -2.03 -2.86
C ARG A 102 -13.11 -0.82 -3.78
N TYR A 103 -14.00 0.14 -3.64
CA TYR A 103 -14.00 1.34 -4.46
C TYR A 103 -13.56 2.54 -3.62
N TRP A 104 -12.63 3.31 -4.15
CA TRP A 104 -11.99 4.44 -3.50
C TRP A 104 -12.07 5.67 -4.39
N SER A 105 -12.12 6.86 -3.80
CA SER A 105 -12.16 8.13 -4.52
C SER A 105 -11.55 9.21 -3.65
N TRP A 106 -10.55 9.91 -4.17
CA TRP A 106 -9.94 11.08 -3.54
C TRP A 106 -10.35 12.36 -4.28
N PHE A 107 -10.38 12.27 -5.60
CA PHE A 107 -10.87 13.32 -6.49
C PHE A 107 -12.35 13.10 -6.82
N PRO A 108 -13.16 14.17 -6.92
CA PRO A 108 -14.60 14.04 -7.11
C PRO A 108 -15.02 13.24 -8.35
N GLU A 109 -14.24 13.33 -9.42
CA GLU A 109 -14.55 12.75 -10.73
C GLU A 109 -13.93 11.36 -10.92
N GLU A 110 -13.06 10.93 -10.02
CA GLU A 110 -12.25 9.73 -10.18
C GLU A 110 -12.62 8.66 -9.16
N GLU A 111 -12.77 7.44 -9.65
CA GLU A 111 -13.06 6.27 -8.83
C GLU A 111 -12.12 5.13 -9.20
N TYR A 112 -11.52 4.57 -8.16
CA TYR A 112 -10.54 3.50 -8.28
C TYR A 112 -11.08 2.22 -7.67
N ARG A 113 -10.99 1.13 -8.42
CA ARG A 113 -11.32 -0.22 -7.95
C ARG A 113 -10.06 -0.90 -7.45
N VAL A 114 -10.02 -1.25 -6.18
CA VAL A 114 -8.92 -1.99 -5.55
C VAL A 114 -9.34 -3.44 -5.36
N LYS A 115 -8.54 -4.38 -5.85
CA LYS A 115 -8.81 -5.83 -5.77
C LYS A 115 -7.57 -6.58 -5.30
N PHE A 116 -7.77 -7.57 -4.42
CA PHE A 116 -6.72 -8.51 -4.04
C PHE A 116 -6.84 -9.79 -4.87
N GLY A 117 -5.76 -10.18 -5.55
CA GLY A 117 -5.63 -11.44 -6.27
C GLY A 117 -4.80 -12.44 -5.47
N ALA A 118 -5.46 -13.36 -4.76
CA ALA A 118 -4.76 -14.39 -4.00
C ALA A 118 -4.05 -15.42 -4.90
N GLU A 119 -4.66 -15.75 -6.04
CA GLU A 119 -4.15 -16.73 -7.00
C GLU A 119 -3.01 -16.17 -7.86
N MET A 120 -3.02 -14.86 -8.12
CA MET A 120 -1.98 -14.14 -8.86
C MET A 120 -0.97 -13.52 -7.88
N GLU A 121 -0.21 -14.38 -7.20
CA GLU A 121 0.97 -14.01 -6.42
C GLU A 121 0.74 -13.10 -5.20
N ASN A 122 -0.43 -13.11 -4.58
CA ASN A 122 -0.77 -12.20 -3.47
C ASN A 122 -0.63 -10.71 -3.84
N THR A 123 -1.07 -10.39 -5.05
CA THR A 123 -0.94 -9.04 -5.61
C THR A 123 -2.21 -8.23 -5.36
N TRP A 124 -2.03 -6.98 -4.92
CA TRP A 124 -3.06 -5.96 -4.98
C TRP A 124 -3.01 -5.27 -6.33
N SER A 125 -4.17 -4.99 -6.92
CA SER A 125 -4.28 -4.22 -8.16
C SER A 125 -5.29 -3.10 -7.98
N VAL A 126 -4.95 -1.92 -8.51
CA VAL A 126 -5.84 -0.77 -8.62
C VAL A 126 -6.20 -0.56 -10.09
N TYR A 127 -7.48 -0.40 -10.35
CA TYR A 127 -8.03 -0.16 -11.68
C TYR A 127 -8.72 1.20 -11.70
N SER A 128 -8.59 1.94 -12.80
CA SER A 128 -9.41 3.11 -13.13
C SER A 128 -10.85 2.71 -13.44
N TYR A 129 -11.71 3.72 -13.64
CA TYR A 129 -13.12 3.52 -13.99
C TYR A 129 -13.32 2.74 -15.30
N ASP A 130 -12.48 2.97 -16.30
CA ASP A 130 -12.47 2.26 -17.59
C ASP A 130 -11.98 0.80 -17.48
N GLY A 131 -11.45 0.40 -16.31
CA GLY A 131 -10.92 -0.93 -16.06
C GLY A 131 -9.43 -1.10 -16.37
N SER A 132 -8.72 -0.04 -16.78
CA SER A 132 -7.26 -0.07 -16.98
C SER A 132 -6.53 -0.24 -15.65
N VAL A 133 -5.38 -0.93 -15.66
CA VAL A 133 -4.57 -1.14 -14.44
C VAL A 133 -3.70 0.09 -14.20
N LEU A 134 -3.89 0.75 -13.06
CA LEU A 134 -3.12 1.94 -12.68
C LEU A 134 -1.98 1.62 -11.73
N ALA A 135 -2.15 0.61 -10.86
CA ALA A 135 -1.14 0.25 -9.90
C ALA A 135 -1.21 -1.22 -9.53
N THR A 136 -0.07 -1.83 -9.26
CA THR A 136 0.03 -3.16 -8.64
C THR A 136 0.93 -3.09 -7.42
N PHE A 137 0.67 -3.95 -6.45
CA PHE A 137 1.52 -4.08 -5.28
C PHE A 137 1.61 -5.54 -4.85
N ASN A 138 2.79 -6.10 -4.99
CA ASN A 138 3.11 -7.44 -4.55
C ASN A 138 3.61 -7.38 -3.11
N SER A 139 2.80 -7.95 -2.19
CA SER A 139 3.08 -7.94 -0.77
C SER A 139 4.27 -8.82 -0.40
N ASN A 140 4.48 -9.98 -1.03
CA ASN A 140 5.50 -11.01 -0.71
C ASN A 140 5.70 -11.39 0.79
N VAL A 141 4.95 -10.81 1.75
CA VAL A 141 5.21 -10.86 3.21
C VAL A 141 5.20 -12.28 3.80
N ARG A 142 4.69 -13.28 3.08
CA ARG A 142 4.44 -14.63 3.64
C ARG A 142 5.21 -15.77 3.03
N LEU A 143 5.64 -15.68 1.78
CA LEU A 143 6.08 -16.87 1.06
C LEU A 143 7.61 -16.98 0.96
N PHE A 144 8.34 -15.86 0.90
CA PHE A 144 9.81 -15.89 0.82
C PHE A 144 10.37 -14.64 1.50
N ARG A 145 11.21 -14.81 2.53
CA ARG A 145 11.88 -13.68 3.23
C ARG A 145 12.78 -12.85 2.31
N ASP A 146 13.11 -13.39 1.14
CA ASP A 146 14.14 -12.85 0.25
C ASP A 146 13.57 -11.99 -0.90
N LYS A 147 12.24 -11.99 -1.10
CA LYS A 147 11.62 -11.14 -2.12
C LYS A 147 11.08 -9.86 -1.50
N MET A 148 11.71 -8.74 -1.87
CA MET A 148 11.20 -7.42 -1.51
C MET A 148 9.80 -7.21 -2.11
N PRO A 149 8.94 -6.51 -1.39
CA PRO A 149 7.66 -6.11 -1.93
C PRO A 149 7.87 -5.03 -3.00
N ILE A 150 7.12 -5.16 -4.08
CA ILE A 150 7.27 -4.31 -5.27
C ILE A 150 5.92 -3.63 -5.52
N LEU A 151 5.94 -2.30 -5.60
CA LEU A 151 4.82 -1.51 -6.08
C LEU A 151 5.13 -1.08 -7.52
N GLN A 152 4.16 -1.15 -8.41
CA GLN A 152 4.31 -0.68 -9.78
C GLN A 152 3.19 0.30 -10.08
N LEU A 153 3.52 1.45 -10.66
CA LEU A 153 2.53 2.43 -11.15
C LEU A 153 2.57 2.49 -12.66
N SER A 154 1.38 2.61 -13.24
CA SER A 154 1.21 2.88 -14.66
C SER A 154 1.79 4.26 -14.99
N PRO A 155 2.46 4.40 -16.15
CA PRO A 155 3.01 5.68 -16.59
C PRO A 155 1.90 6.71 -16.90
N ASN A 156 0.66 6.25 -17.05
CA ASN A 156 -0.51 7.11 -17.26
C ASN A 156 -0.89 7.91 -16.01
N VAL A 157 -0.38 7.54 -14.84
CA VAL A 157 -0.62 8.26 -13.58
C VAL A 157 0.37 9.42 -13.47
N THR A 158 0.05 10.54 -14.11
CA THR A 158 0.96 11.70 -14.19
C THR A 158 0.89 12.60 -12.96
N ASP A 159 -0.26 12.68 -12.29
CA ASP A 159 -0.46 13.56 -11.14
C ASP A 159 0.21 13.00 -9.87
N ASP A 160 0.98 13.84 -9.16
CA ASP A 160 1.69 13.44 -7.94
C ASP A 160 0.73 13.07 -6.81
N HIS A 161 -0.39 13.78 -6.67
CA HIS A 161 -1.36 13.53 -5.60
C HIS A 161 -2.12 12.23 -5.87
N GLU A 162 -2.42 11.94 -7.13
CA GLU A 162 -2.97 10.66 -7.56
C GLU A 162 -2.00 9.52 -7.26
N ARG A 163 -0.72 9.65 -7.65
CA ARG A 163 0.32 8.64 -7.33
C ARG A 163 0.38 8.37 -5.83
N GLN A 164 0.46 9.42 -5.02
CA GLN A 164 0.46 9.31 -3.55
C GLN A 164 -0.79 8.61 -3.05
N PHE A 165 -1.96 8.98 -3.55
CA PHE A 165 -3.22 8.36 -3.16
C PHE A 165 -3.25 6.87 -3.48
N LEU A 166 -2.84 6.48 -4.70
CA LEU A 166 -2.76 5.08 -5.14
C LEU A 166 -1.80 4.26 -4.26
N ILE A 167 -0.66 4.84 -3.86
CA ILE A 167 0.27 4.17 -2.94
C ILE A 167 -0.38 4.03 -1.55
N LEU A 168 -0.97 5.08 -1.00
CA LEU A 168 -1.59 5.04 0.34
C LEU A 168 -2.73 4.02 0.42
N ILE A 169 -3.60 3.92 -0.60
CA ILE A 169 -4.70 2.93 -0.60
C ILE A 169 -4.17 1.50 -0.65
N LEU A 170 -3.06 1.24 -1.36
CA LEU A 170 -2.42 -0.07 -1.43
C LEU A 170 -1.81 -0.45 -0.07
N LEU A 171 -1.07 0.46 0.54
CA LEU A 171 -0.50 0.29 1.89
C LEU A 171 -1.60 0.07 2.94
N TYR A 172 -2.67 0.87 2.89
CA TYR A 172 -3.82 0.72 3.78
C TYR A 172 -4.50 -0.65 3.60
N SER A 173 -4.75 -1.04 2.35
CA SER A 173 -5.44 -2.28 2.03
C SER A 173 -4.64 -3.50 2.49
N GLU A 174 -3.33 -3.50 2.26
CA GLU A 174 -2.45 -4.56 2.72
C GLU A 174 -2.41 -4.64 4.24
N THR A 175 -2.25 -3.51 4.92
CA THR A 175 -2.24 -3.46 6.39
C THR A 175 -3.52 -4.07 6.96
N LYS A 176 -4.69 -3.66 6.44
CA LYS A 176 -5.98 -4.18 6.90
C LYS A 176 -6.16 -5.67 6.63
N ARG A 177 -5.63 -6.18 5.52
CA ARG A 177 -5.64 -7.63 5.23
C ARG A 177 -4.76 -8.39 6.22
N LEU A 178 -3.55 -7.91 6.49
CA LEU A 178 -2.64 -8.55 7.45
C LEU A 178 -3.21 -8.53 8.88
N GLU A 179 -3.84 -7.44 9.30
CA GLU A 179 -4.57 -7.34 10.57
C GLU A 179 -5.72 -8.36 10.65
N GLY A 180 -6.54 -8.44 9.59
CA GLY A 180 -7.66 -9.39 9.53
C GLY A 180 -7.22 -10.85 9.61
N ILE A 181 -6.03 -11.19 9.12
CA ILE A 181 -5.51 -12.56 9.27
C ILE A 181 -5.01 -12.83 10.69
N ARG A 182 -4.40 -11.85 11.37
CA ARG A 182 -3.93 -12.00 12.76
C ARG A 182 -5.08 -12.17 13.76
N GLN A 183 -6.25 -11.61 13.46
CA GLN A 183 -7.43 -11.65 14.34
C GLN A 183 -8.28 -12.92 14.19
N ARG A 184 -8.04 -13.78 13.19
CA ARG A 184 -8.78 -15.05 13.10
C ARG A 184 -8.25 -16.02 14.17
N PRO A 185 -9.06 -16.41 15.18
CA PRO A 185 -8.63 -17.42 16.14
C PRO A 185 -8.36 -18.73 15.40
N MET A 186 -7.24 -19.39 15.70
CA MET A 186 -6.87 -20.70 15.13
C MET A 186 -7.79 -21.86 15.59
N SER A 187 -8.95 -21.58 16.19
CA SER A 187 -9.79 -22.59 16.83
C SER A 187 -10.74 -23.35 15.90
N ILE A 188 -10.79 -23.05 14.60
CA ILE A 188 -11.75 -23.69 13.66
C ILE A 188 -11.17 -24.96 12.97
N VAL A 189 -10.00 -25.46 13.40
CA VAL A 189 -9.39 -26.67 12.80
C VAL A 189 -9.52 -27.92 13.69
N ALA A 190 -10.04 -27.82 14.91
CA ALA A 190 -10.15 -28.97 15.81
C ALA A 190 -11.47 -29.76 15.73
N ASP A 191 -12.51 -29.26 15.07
CA ASP A 191 -13.89 -29.79 15.25
C ASP A 191 -14.44 -30.64 14.09
N ILE A 192 -13.64 -30.99 13.08
CA ILE A 192 -14.09 -31.85 11.97
C ILE A 192 -13.76 -33.33 12.20
N THR A 193 -12.88 -33.67 13.15
CA THR A 193 -12.47 -35.06 13.40
C THR A 193 -13.30 -35.80 14.45
N ALA A 194 -14.26 -35.14 15.11
CA ALA A 194 -15.04 -35.75 16.20
C ALA A 194 -16.45 -36.28 15.81
N ARG A 195 -16.84 -36.20 14.53
CA ARG A 195 -18.18 -36.63 14.06
C ARG A 195 -18.21 -37.86 13.16
N ARG A 196 -17.20 -38.73 13.26
CA ARG A 196 -17.30 -40.12 12.78
C ARG A 196 -17.03 -41.07 13.95
N ARG A 197 -18.05 -41.21 14.80
CA ARG A 197 -18.30 -42.45 15.53
C ARG A 197 -19.61 -43.01 15.03
#